data_AF-A0A7Y5QLD6-F1
#
_entry.id   AF-A0A7Y5QLD6-F1
#
_cell.length_a   1.000
_cell.length_b   1.000
_cell.length_c   1.000
_cell.angle_alpha   90.00
_cell.angle_beta   90.00
_cell.angle_gamma   90.00
#
_symmetry.space_group_name_H-M   'P 1'
#
loop_
_entity.id
_entity.type
_entity.pdbx_description
1 polymer ?
#
loop_
_entity_poly.entity_id
_entity_poly.type
_entity_poly.pdbx_seq_one_letter_code
_entity_poly.pdbx_strand_id
1 'polypeptide(L)'
;MSFELDMEGVEAWQAGDILPPGHHEIIVTESKEGTSSGGHPQLELELTATGGEYEGGSIRDWVVVIPSTAGKVKQLLEAFGVKVPDGSLSFEASDLDGKTARILIREEPGQDGKPRSRVKAYEPSEGTTAATSNGQRSEDKDPLPF
;
A
#
# COMPACT_ATOMS: atom_id res chain seq x y z
N MET A 1 7.56 0.99 43.72
CA MET A 1 6.42 0.50 42.94
C MET A 1 6.93 -0.61 42.05
N SER A 2 6.37 -1.79 42.17
CA SER A 2 6.60 -2.93 41.29
C SER A 2 5.36 -3.12 40.43
N PHE A 3 5.55 -3.46 39.16
CA PHE A 3 4.50 -3.86 38.24
C PHE A 3 4.61 -5.37 38.05
N GLU A 4 3.47 -6.06 38.05
CA GLU A 4 3.36 -7.49 37.76
C GLU A 4 2.61 -7.60 36.42
N LEU A 5 3.22 -8.27 35.44
CA LEU A 5 2.68 -8.42 34.10
C LEU A 5 2.85 -9.87 33.66
N ASP A 6 1.74 -10.49 33.27
CA ASP A 6 1.71 -11.82 32.66
C ASP A 6 2.17 -11.73 31.19
N MET A 7 3.13 -12.57 30.81
CA MET A 7 3.76 -12.59 29.49
C MET A 7 3.49 -13.89 28.73
N GLU A 8 2.61 -14.76 29.24
CA GLU A 8 2.29 -16.01 28.55
C GLU A 8 1.58 -15.74 27.22
N GLY A 9 2.16 -16.23 26.11
CA GLY A 9 1.66 -15.99 24.76
C GLY A 9 1.94 -14.58 24.20
N VAL A 10 2.69 -13.74 24.91
CA VAL A 10 3.10 -12.42 24.43
C VAL A 10 4.35 -12.56 23.57
N GLU A 11 4.19 -12.44 22.25
CA GLU A 11 5.35 -12.37 21.36
C GLU A 11 6.10 -11.05 21.57
N ALA A 12 7.42 -11.15 21.72
CA ALA A 12 8.29 -9.98 21.71
C ALA A 12 8.07 -9.24 20.39
N TRP A 13 7.93 -7.92 20.47
CA TRP A 13 7.87 -7.10 19.26
C TRP A 13 9.15 -7.38 18.47
N GLN A 14 9.00 -8.03 17.32
CA GLN A 14 10.08 -8.02 16.35
C GLN A 14 10.17 -6.57 15.91
N ALA A 15 11.27 -5.91 16.25
CA ALA A 15 11.69 -4.74 15.51
C ALA A 15 11.96 -5.26 14.09
N GLY A 16 10.92 -5.39 13.26
CA GLY A 16 11.10 -5.57 11.84
C GLY A 16 12.03 -4.44 11.42
N ASP A 17 13.16 -4.79 10.82
CA ASP A 17 14.15 -3.81 10.40
C ASP A 17 13.41 -2.72 9.62
N ILE A 18 13.37 -1.51 10.20
CA ILE A 18 12.65 -0.39 9.59
C ILE A 18 13.27 -0.22 8.22
N LEU A 19 12.45 -0.36 7.18
CA LEU A 19 12.95 -0.31 5.82
C LEU A 19 13.70 1.02 5.58
N PRO A 20 14.97 0.96 5.15
CA PRO A 20 15.78 2.16 4.97
C PRO A 20 15.33 2.95 3.75
N PRO A 21 15.81 4.20 3.58
CA PRO A 21 15.54 4.98 2.37
C PRO A 21 15.97 4.24 1.11
N GLY A 22 15.09 4.21 0.10
CA GLY A 22 15.32 3.45 -1.12
C GLY A 22 14.04 2.88 -1.72
N HIS A 23 14.21 2.06 -2.74
CA HIS A 23 13.12 1.34 -3.38
C HIS A 23 13.03 -0.08 -2.86
N HIS A 24 11.82 -0.52 -2.49
CA HIS A 24 11.57 -1.86 -1.97
C HIS A 24 10.34 -2.47 -2.62
N GLU A 25 10.44 -3.73 -3.04
CA GLU A 25 9.28 -4.55 -3.38
C GLU A 25 8.61 -4.99 -2.08
N ILE A 26 7.31 -4.76 -1.96
CA ILE A 26 6.56 -5.03 -0.75
C ILE A 26 5.30 -5.85 -1.01
N ILE A 27 4.78 -6.44 0.06
CA ILE A 27 3.43 -6.95 0.19
C ILE A 27 2.72 -6.22 1.33
N VAL A 28 1.44 -5.94 1.16
CA VAL A 28 0.56 -5.47 2.24
C VAL A 28 0.27 -6.65 3.16
N THR A 29 0.82 -6.65 4.37
CA THR A 29 0.59 -7.72 5.35
C THR A 29 -0.64 -7.46 6.20
N GLU A 30 -0.98 -6.19 6.43
CA GLU A 30 -2.19 -5.80 7.13
C GLU A 30 -2.65 -4.42 6.63
N SER A 31 -3.96 -4.26 6.48
CA SER A 31 -4.59 -3.00 6.14
C SER A 31 -5.84 -2.76 6.99
N LYS A 32 -5.98 -1.52 7.49
CA LYS A 32 -7.09 -1.12 8.35
C LYS A 32 -7.60 0.25 8.00
N GLU A 33 -8.88 0.47 8.27
CA GLU A 33 -9.45 1.80 8.32
C GLU A 33 -9.18 2.43 9.68
N GLY A 34 -8.80 3.70 9.67
CA GLY A 34 -8.48 4.44 10.87
C GLY A 34 -8.95 5.87 10.81
N THR A 35 -8.62 6.61 11.86
CA THR A 35 -8.85 8.05 11.95
C THR A 35 -7.54 8.74 12.28
N SER A 36 -7.12 9.65 11.40
CA SER A 36 -5.92 10.48 11.62
C SER A 36 -6.06 11.38 12.84
N SER A 37 -4.94 11.90 13.34
CA SER A 37 -4.93 12.86 14.46
C SER A 37 -5.74 14.14 14.18
N GLY A 38 -5.94 14.49 12.91
CA GLY A 38 -6.80 15.59 12.48
C GLY A 38 -8.29 15.24 12.37
N GLY A 39 -8.70 14.01 12.69
CA GLY A 39 -10.09 13.55 12.61
C GLY A 39 -10.56 13.15 11.21
N HIS A 40 -9.64 12.99 10.26
CA HIS A 40 -9.95 12.54 8.90
C HIS A 40 -9.80 11.02 8.73
N PRO A 41 -10.60 10.38 7.87
CA PRO A 41 -10.43 8.97 7.54
C PRO A 41 -9.03 8.71 6.97
N GLN A 42 -8.44 7.58 7.33
CA GLN A 42 -7.13 7.17 6.83
C GLN A 42 -7.07 5.65 6.60
N LEU A 43 -6.23 5.24 5.67
CA LEU A 43 -5.76 3.87 5.55
C LEU A 43 -4.52 3.71 6.43
N GLU A 44 -4.48 2.64 7.22
CA GLU A 44 -3.31 2.24 7.99
C GLU A 44 -2.77 0.96 7.35
N LEU A 45 -1.55 1.01 6.82
CA LEU A 45 -0.96 -0.08 6.07
C LEU A 45 0.31 -0.57 6.77
N GLU A 46 0.42 -1.89 6.94
CA GLU A 46 1.66 -2.57 7.25
C GLU A 46 2.23 -3.19 5.97
N LEU A 47 3.42 -2.75 5.59
CA LEU A 47 4.09 -3.13 4.35
C LEU A 47 5.36 -3.89 4.70
N THR A 48 5.53 -5.08 4.15
CA THR A 48 6.71 -5.92 4.39
C THR A 48 7.46 -6.15 3.09
N ALA A 49 8.79 -5.99 3.11
CA ALA A 49 9.62 -6.24 1.94
C ALA A 49 9.65 -7.72 1.59
N THR A 50 9.46 -8.03 0.30
CA THR A 50 9.36 -9.39 -0.24
C THR A 50 10.63 -9.88 -0.91
N GLY A 51 11.70 -9.08 -0.92
CA GLY A 51 12.98 -9.47 -1.48
C GLY A 51 14.06 -8.39 -1.33
N GLY A 52 15.25 -8.68 -1.86
CA GLY A 52 16.42 -7.81 -1.76
C GLY A 52 17.14 -7.92 -0.41
N GLU A 53 18.05 -6.99 -0.15
CA GLU A 53 18.86 -6.97 1.09
C GLU A 53 18.02 -6.85 2.37
N TYR A 54 16.82 -6.26 2.25
CA TYR A 54 15.95 -5.94 3.38
C TYR A 54 14.68 -6.80 3.42
N GLU A 55 14.70 -7.98 2.81
CA GLU A 55 13.59 -8.94 2.85
C GLU A 55 13.14 -9.21 4.30
N GLY A 56 11.83 -9.17 4.55
CA GLY A 56 11.23 -9.29 5.88
C GLY A 56 11.23 -7.99 6.71
N GLY A 57 11.94 -6.94 6.28
CA GLY A 57 11.83 -5.62 6.89
C GLY A 57 10.45 -5.01 6.66
N SER A 58 9.97 -4.21 7.62
CA SER A 58 8.61 -3.65 7.57
C SER A 58 8.56 -2.14 7.77
N ILE A 59 7.51 -1.53 7.24
CA ILE A 59 7.18 -0.12 7.45
C ILE A 59 5.67 0.07 7.52
N ARG A 60 5.24 0.99 8.38
CA ARG A 60 3.85 1.44 8.45
C ARG A 60 3.66 2.76 7.70
N ASP A 61 2.60 2.84 6.89
CA ASP A 61 2.16 4.09 6.26
C ASP A 61 0.70 4.39 6.65
N TRP A 62 0.46 5.65 7.01
CA TRP A 62 -0.88 6.16 7.28
C TRP A 62 -1.26 7.12 6.15
N VAL A 63 -2.19 6.71 5.30
CA VAL A 63 -2.62 7.47 4.13
C VAL A 63 -3.97 8.09 4.42
N VAL A 64 -3.98 9.38 4.74
CA VAL A 64 -5.22 10.15 4.94
C VAL A 64 -6.00 10.22 3.63
N VAL A 65 -7.31 10.00 3.69
CA VAL A 65 -8.22 9.97 2.53
C VAL A 65 -9.03 11.27 2.48
N ILE A 66 -8.44 12.32 1.92
CA ILE A 66 -9.04 13.65 1.75
C ILE A 66 -8.72 14.22 0.36
N PRO A 67 -9.42 15.26 -0.11
CA PRO A 67 -9.20 15.81 -1.46
C PRO A 67 -7.75 16.23 -1.73
N SER A 68 -7.03 16.74 -0.73
CA SER A 68 -5.63 17.15 -0.88
C SER A 68 -4.65 15.97 -1.03
N THR A 69 -5.03 14.77 -0.64
CA THR A 69 -4.22 13.54 -0.74
C THR A 69 -4.77 12.56 -1.79
N ALA A 70 -5.84 12.91 -2.51
CA ALA A 70 -6.48 12.06 -3.51
C ALA A 70 -5.50 11.55 -4.58
N GLY A 71 -4.48 12.36 -4.94
CA GLY A 71 -3.41 11.93 -5.85
C GLY A 71 -2.57 10.77 -5.29
N LYS A 72 -2.21 10.82 -3.99
CA LYS A 72 -1.48 9.72 -3.32
C LYS A 72 -2.36 8.48 -3.18
N VAL A 73 -3.65 8.66 -2.86
CA VAL A 73 -4.62 7.54 -2.80
C VAL A 73 -4.77 6.87 -4.17
N LYS A 74 -4.92 7.64 -5.24
CA LYS A 74 -4.98 7.11 -6.60
C LYS A 74 -3.70 6.35 -6.97
N GLN A 75 -2.53 6.94 -6.73
CA GLN A 75 -1.23 6.29 -6.97
C GLN A 75 -1.12 4.95 -6.23
N LEU A 76 -1.52 4.92 -4.96
CA LEU A 76 -1.51 3.72 -4.14
C LEU A 76 -2.41 2.63 -4.71
N LEU A 77 -3.65 2.96 -5.05
CA LEU A 77 -4.63 2.01 -5.57
C LEU A 77 -4.18 1.45 -6.92
N GLU A 78 -3.70 2.31 -7.82
CA GLU A 78 -3.19 1.89 -9.13
C GLU A 78 -1.94 1.01 -9.00
N ALA A 79 -1.03 1.31 -8.07
CA ALA A 79 0.15 0.49 -7.80
C ALA A 79 -0.21 -0.93 -7.32
N PHE A 80 -1.29 -1.05 -6.56
CA PHE A 80 -1.86 -2.34 -6.13
C PHE A 80 -2.79 -2.98 -7.18
N GLY A 81 -2.84 -2.44 -8.40
CA GLY A 81 -3.64 -2.97 -9.50
C GLY A 81 -5.15 -2.78 -9.33
N VAL A 82 -5.58 -1.88 -8.44
CA VAL A 82 -6.98 -1.47 -8.32
C VAL A 82 -7.28 -0.45 -9.41
N LYS A 83 -8.29 -0.74 -10.24
CA LYS A 83 -8.72 0.18 -11.29
C LYS A 83 -9.49 1.34 -10.70
N VAL A 84 -8.95 2.56 -10.81
CA VAL A 84 -9.62 3.78 -10.34
C VAL A 84 -10.45 4.36 -11.49
N PRO A 85 -11.80 4.36 -11.41
CA PRO A 85 -12.66 4.93 -12.44
C PRO A 85 -12.61 6.46 -12.43
N ASP A 86 -13.01 7.07 -13.54
CA ASP A 86 -13.32 8.50 -13.57
C ASP A 86 -14.61 8.74 -12.77
N GLY A 87 -14.48 9.30 -11.56
CA GLY A 87 -15.62 9.59 -10.68
C GLY A 87 -15.41 9.05 -9.26
N SER A 88 -16.49 8.54 -8.66
CA SER A 88 -16.47 8.00 -7.30
C SER A 88 -15.95 6.57 -7.28
N LEU A 89 -15.08 6.28 -6.32
CA LEU A 89 -14.59 4.94 -6.00
C LEU A 89 -14.93 4.62 -4.54
N SER A 90 -15.43 3.41 -4.31
CA SER A 90 -15.57 2.82 -2.98
C SER A 90 -14.71 1.57 -2.95
N PHE A 91 -13.91 1.41 -1.90
CA PHE A 91 -13.08 0.23 -1.64
C PHE A 91 -12.92 0.09 -0.14
N GLU A 92 -12.71 -1.13 0.34
CA GLU A 92 -12.43 -1.41 1.74
C GLU A 92 -10.91 -1.51 1.94
N ALA A 93 -10.39 -1.18 3.12
CA ALA A 93 -8.95 -1.30 3.38
C ALA A 93 -8.46 -2.74 3.11
N SER A 94 -9.21 -3.75 3.57
CA SER A 94 -8.92 -5.18 3.40
C SER A 94 -8.81 -5.64 1.95
N ASP A 95 -9.33 -4.87 0.99
CA ASP A 95 -9.10 -5.16 -0.44
C ASP A 95 -7.62 -5.07 -0.82
N LEU A 96 -6.79 -4.43 0.02
CA LEU A 96 -5.36 -4.24 -0.20
C LEU A 96 -4.50 -5.38 0.36
N ASP A 97 -5.02 -6.20 1.27
CA ASP A 97 -4.26 -7.27 1.91
C ASP A 97 -3.72 -8.27 0.89
N GLY A 98 -2.44 -8.63 1.04
CA GLY A 98 -1.74 -9.55 0.14
C GLY A 98 -1.38 -8.97 -1.22
N LYS A 99 -1.74 -7.72 -1.52
CA LYS A 99 -1.33 -7.07 -2.76
C LYS A 99 0.13 -6.64 -2.70
N THR A 100 0.80 -6.74 -3.84
CA THR A 100 2.22 -6.37 -3.98
C THR A 100 2.36 -5.08 -4.75
N ALA A 101 3.34 -4.27 -4.37
CA ALA A 101 3.74 -3.06 -5.07
C ALA A 101 5.20 -2.76 -4.78
N ARG A 102 5.75 -1.77 -5.48
CA ARG A 102 7.05 -1.18 -5.15
C ARG A 102 6.82 0.14 -4.42
N ILE A 103 7.60 0.42 -3.38
CA ILE A 103 7.55 1.69 -2.65
C ILE A 103 8.88 2.42 -2.67
N LEU A 104 8.83 3.76 -2.62
CA LEU A 104 9.98 4.62 -2.36
C LEU A 104 9.92 5.14 -0.92
N ILE A 105 10.96 4.86 -0.14
CA ILE A 105 11.12 5.39 1.21
C ILE A 105 12.11 6.56 1.19
N ARG A 106 11.76 7.64 1.89
CA ARG A 106 12.63 8.80 2.14
C ARG A 106 12.66 9.12 3.63
N GLU A 107 13.76 9.71 4.09
CA GLU A 107 13.80 10.33 5.40
C GLU A 107 13.13 11.70 5.35
N GLU A 108 12.23 11.94 6.28
CA GLU A 108 11.65 13.26 6.53
C GLU A 108 11.83 13.61 8.01
N PRO A 109 12.03 14.90 8.36
CA PRO A 109 12.09 15.31 9.76
C PRO A 109 10.74 15.04 10.44
N GLY A 110 10.78 14.28 11.53
CA GLY A 110 9.63 14.08 12.42
C GLY A 110 9.28 15.37 13.16
N GLN A 111 8.10 15.39 13.80
CA GLN A 111 7.66 16.52 14.63
C GLN A 111 8.61 16.80 15.81
N ASP A 112 9.34 15.78 16.24
CA ASP A 112 10.39 15.82 17.27
C ASP A 112 11.76 16.24 16.71
N GLY A 113 11.85 16.59 15.41
CA GLY A 113 13.09 16.94 14.72
C GLY A 113 13.98 15.74 14.37
N LYS A 114 13.58 14.51 14.73
CA LYS A 114 14.34 13.29 14.41
C LYS A 114 13.93 12.78 13.03
N PRO A 115 14.88 12.32 12.19
CA PRO A 115 14.53 11.75 10.89
C PRO A 115 13.65 10.51 11.08
N ARG A 116 12.65 10.35 10.20
CA ARG A 116 11.79 9.18 10.13
C ARG A 116 11.66 8.72 8.69
N SER A 117 11.75 7.42 8.47
CA SER A 117 11.41 6.80 7.20
C SER A 117 9.92 6.99 6.89
N ARG A 118 9.62 7.45 5.69
CA ARG A 118 8.26 7.67 5.17
C ARG A 118 8.13 7.13 3.77
N VAL A 119 6.98 6.50 3.49
CA VAL A 119 6.62 6.08 2.13
C VAL A 119 6.23 7.30 1.32
N LYS A 120 7.04 7.60 0.30
CA LYS A 120 6.89 8.78 -0.56
C LYS A 120 6.07 8.50 -1.81
N ALA A 121 6.21 7.31 -2.38
CA ALA A 121 5.54 6.91 -3.60
C ALA A 121 5.23 5.41 -3.58
N TYR A 122 4.17 5.06 -4.30
CA TYR A 122 3.77 3.69 -4.63
C TYR A 122 3.88 3.52 -6.15
N GLU A 123 4.42 2.40 -6.59
CA GLU A 123 4.65 2.05 -7.99
C GLU A 123 4.20 0.61 -8.22
N PRO A 124 3.67 0.27 -9.41
CA PRO A 124 3.35 -1.11 -9.73
C PRO A 124 4.60 -2.00 -9.58
N SER A 125 4.44 -3.18 -8.96
CA SER A 125 5.52 -4.17 -8.96
C SER A 125 5.78 -4.68 -10.38
N GLU A 126 6.99 -5.16 -10.67
CA GLU A 126 7.38 -5.63 -12.02
C GLU A 126 6.52 -6.82 -12.53
N GLY A 127 5.65 -7.40 -11.70
CA GLY A 127 4.67 -8.43 -12.07
C GLY A 127 3.21 -7.96 -12.17
N THR A 128 2.87 -6.74 -11.74
CA THR A 128 1.49 -6.22 -11.77
C THR A 128 1.17 -5.68 -13.16
N THR A 129 0.87 -6.59 -14.10
CA THR A 129 0.34 -6.19 -15.40
C THR A 129 -1.12 -5.77 -15.20
N ALA A 130 -1.41 -4.48 -15.32
CA ALA A 130 -2.78 -3.97 -15.34
C ALA A 130 -3.58 -4.75 -16.39
N ALA A 131 -4.52 -5.58 -15.94
CA ALA A 131 -5.34 -6.40 -16.81
C ALA A 131 -6.17 -5.51 -17.74
N THR A 132 -5.67 -5.31 -18.96
CA THR A 132 -6.40 -4.67 -20.05
C THR A 132 -7.32 -5.73 -20.65
N SER A 133 -8.51 -5.92 -20.06
CA SER A 133 -9.60 -6.63 -20.73
C SER A 133 -10.26 -5.67 -21.73
N ASN A 134 -9.64 -5.50 -22.90
CA ASN A 134 -10.36 -4.89 -24.02
C ASN A 134 -11.15 -6.00 -24.73
N GLY A 135 -12.47 -5.85 -24.66
CA GLY A 135 -13.45 -6.79 -25.16
C GLY A 135 -13.21 -7.18 -26.62
N GLN A 136 -13.25 -8.49 -26.84
CA GLN A 136 -13.32 -9.13 -28.14
C GLN A 136 -14.62 -8.69 -28.82
N ARG A 137 -14.56 -7.64 -29.63
CA ARG A 137 -15.63 -7.28 -30.56
C ARG A 137 -15.52 -8.25 -31.73
N SER A 138 -16.34 -9.30 -31.70
CA SER A 138 -16.62 -10.14 -32.87
C SER A 138 -17.27 -9.24 -33.92
N GLU A 139 -16.49 -8.83 -34.92
CA GLU A 139 -17.02 -8.20 -36.12
C GLU A 139 -17.27 -9.33 -37.13
N ASP A 140 -18.55 -9.71 -37.20
CA ASP A 140 -19.20 -10.43 -38.29
C ASP A 140 -18.59 -10.05 -39.64
N LYS A 141 -17.94 -11.00 -40.29
CA LYS A 141 -17.80 -10.99 -41.75
C LYS A 141 -18.80 -12.00 -42.30
N ASP A 142 -19.98 -11.51 -42.60
CA ASP A 142 -20.95 -12.16 -43.47
C ASP A 142 -20.26 -12.61 -44.79
N PRO A 143 -20.58 -13.81 -45.31
CA PRO A 143 -20.02 -14.29 -46.57
C PRO A 143 -20.67 -13.56 -47.74
N LEU A 144 -19.87 -12.99 -48.64
CA LEU A 144 -20.40 -12.46 -49.91
C LEU A 144 -20.73 -13.61 -50.86
N PRO A 145 -21.97 -13.71 -51.37
CA PRO A 145 -22.27 -14.49 -52.56
C PRO A 145 -21.90 -13.69 -53.81
N PHE A 146 -21.24 -14.34 -54.77
CA PHE A 146 -21.47 -14.38 -56.23
C PHE A 146 -20.25 -14.97 -56.93
#